data_AF-A0A2E5RWG6-F1
#
_entry.id   AF-A0A2E5RWG6-F1
#
_cell.length_a   1.000
_cell.length_b   1.000
_cell.length_c   1.000
_cell.angle_alpha   90.00
_cell.angle_beta   90.00
_cell.angle_gamma   90.00
#
_symmetry.space_group_name_H-M   'P 1'
#
loop_
_entity.id
_entity.type
_entity.pdbx_description
1 polymer ?
#
loop_
_entity_poly.entity_id
_entity_poly.type
_entity_poly.pdbx_seq_one_letter_code
_entity_poly.pdbx_strand_id
1 'polypeptide(L)'
;MLQNRRSSGYREQKMIWNWFKKKDSNSYSLWKIAGVVLPVLIIIAFVLLSRNYETVTPRKGPIVEAVYGLGTVTPRRTFTVKTGVSGRIEKIYARPGDQVSSNDPLIRTDSLLFRAPFEGIVTNLLFEESEIVMPGSPILTMKTMEDHHVELILDQESVLRIRPGLKAELSFETLRAERIPGVVSRVYSSGGEFIVEVESDEMPAEVLPDMTADVAIQVARREDVMLIPQRAVQRGQVQVVRSGLRKRIPVKIGAADAEWVEIVDDSLKMDDRIVVPRR
;
A
#
# COMPACT_ATOMS: atom_id res chain seq x y z
N MET A 1 57.71 -60.86 -4.60
CA MET A 1 56.93 -59.74 -5.16
C MET A 1 55.84 -60.30 -6.06
N LEU A 2 54.58 -59.99 -5.74
CA LEU A 2 53.36 -59.93 -6.58
C LEU A 2 53.04 -61.06 -7.58
N GLN A 3 51.99 -61.85 -7.28
CA GLN A 3 50.71 -61.95 -8.02
C GLN A 3 49.86 -63.13 -7.47
N ASN A 4 48.63 -62.88 -6.97
CA ASN A 4 47.33 -63.08 -7.66
C ASN A 4 46.89 -64.57 -7.64
N ARG A 5 45.67 -65.04 -7.32
CA ARG A 5 44.31 -64.49 -7.18
C ARG A 5 43.37 -65.63 -6.68
N ARG A 6 42.17 -65.27 -6.19
CA ARG A 6 40.90 -66.06 -6.10
C ARG A 6 40.63 -66.92 -4.84
N SER A 7 39.61 -66.54 -4.08
CA SER A 7 38.27 -67.19 -4.06
C SER A 7 37.56 -67.04 -2.69
N SER A 8 36.53 -66.19 -2.62
CA SER A 8 35.51 -66.27 -1.56
C SER A 8 34.23 -65.62 -2.07
N GLY A 9 33.53 -66.34 -2.95
CA GLY A 9 32.35 -65.82 -3.65
C GLY A 9 31.45 -66.92 -4.19
N TYR A 10 31.31 -68.03 -3.46
CA TYR A 10 30.59 -69.22 -3.96
C TYR A 10 29.63 -69.90 -2.98
N ARG A 11 29.40 -69.35 -1.77
CA ARG A 11 28.56 -70.02 -0.75
C ARG A 11 27.29 -69.29 -0.30
N GLU A 12 27.14 -67.99 -0.56
CA GLU A 12 25.93 -67.25 -0.17
C GLU A 12 24.87 -67.09 -1.27
N GLN A 13 25.23 -67.30 -2.55
CA GLN A 13 24.28 -67.15 -3.66
C GLN A 13 23.25 -68.30 -3.78
N LYS A 14 23.40 -69.40 -3.02
CA LYS A 14 22.55 -70.60 -3.15
C LYS A 14 21.36 -70.68 -2.19
N MET A 15 21.26 -69.81 -1.18
CA MET A 15 20.11 -69.82 -0.26
C MET A 15 18.98 -68.87 -0.68
N ILE A 16 19.27 -67.76 -1.34
CA ILE A 16 18.24 -66.80 -1.77
C ILE A 16 17.47 -67.31 -3.01
N TRP A 17 18.09 -68.16 -3.83
CA TRP A 17 17.47 -68.69 -5.05
C TRP A 17 16.35 -69.71 -4.81
N ASN A 18 16.32 -70.37 -3.64
CA ASN A 18 15.30 -71.37 -3.32
C ASN A 18 14.02 -70.80 -2.69
N TRP A 19 13.97 -69.50 -2.37
CA TRP A 19 12.71 -68.84 -2.02
C TRP A 19 11.84 -68.58 -3.26
N PHE A 20 12.44 -68.53 -4.45
CA PHE A 20 11.74 -68.18 -5.70
C PHE A 20 11.02 -69.34 -6.39
N LYS A 21 10.98 -70.55 -5.80
CA LYS A 21 10.52 -71.74 -6.55
C LYS A 21 9.69 -72.74 -5.75
N LYS A 22 8.52 -72.29 -5.26
CA LYS A 22 7.31 -73.13 -5.15
C LYS A 22 6.13 -72.34 -4.57
N LYS A 23 5.18 -71.94 -5.42
CA LYS A 23 3.77 -72.35 -5.34
C LYS A 23 3.00 -71.79 -6.54
N ASP A 24 2.56 -72.73 -7.37
CA ASP A 24 1.76 -72.53 -8.57
C ASP A 24 0.37 -71.96 -8.31
N SER A 25 -0.21 -71.48 -9.43
CA SER A 25 -1.65 -71.40 -9.70
C SER A 25 -2.38 -70.18 -9.14
N ASN A 26 -2.26 -69.04 -9.82
CA ASN A 26 -3.39 -68.32 -10.43
C ASN A 26 -2.89 -67.10 -11.24
N SER A 27 -2.35 -67.32 -12.44
CA SER A 27 -1.87 -66.25 -13.35
C SER A 27 -3.00 -65.26 -13.72
N TYR A 28 -4.26 -65.65 -13.54
CA TYR A 28 -5.46 -64.83 -13.76
C TYR A 28 -5.81 -63.84 -12.64
N SER A 29 -5.04 -63.80 -11.54
CA SER A 29 -5.25 -62.86 -10.43
C SER A 29 -4.43 -61.57 -10.57
N LEU A 30 -3.15 -61.70 -10.96
CA LEU A 30 -2.23 -60.56 -11.07
C LEU A 30 -2.62 -59.57 -12.19
N TRP A 31 -3.13 -60.06 -13.33
CA TRP A 31 -3.56 -59.20 -14.44
C TRP A 31 -4.87 -58.47 -14.14
N LYS A 32 -5.76 -59.06 -13.33
CA LYS A 32 -7.00 -58.40 -12.87
C LYS A 32 -6.71 -57.31 -11.83
N ILE A 33 -5.75 -57.56 -10.93
CA ILE A 33 -5.26 -56.56 -9.97
C ILE A 33 -4.55 -55.43 -10.73
N ALA A 34 -3.67 -55.74 -11.67
CA ALA A 34 -3.01 -54.75 -12.51
C ALA A 34 -4.02 -53.93 -13.35
N GLY A 35 -5.08 -54.56 -13.85
CA GLY A 35 -6.15 -53.90 -14.61
C GLY A 35 -6.97 -52.89 -13.81
N VAL A 36 -6.97 -52.95 -12.47
CA VAL A 36 -7.64 -51.98 -11.59
C VAL A 36 -6.64 -51.01 -10.95
N VAL A 37 -5.47 -51.49 -10.56
CA VAL A 37 -4.42 -50.68 -9.91
C VAL A 37 -3.80 -49.68 -10.88
N LEU A 38 -3.62 -50.04 -12.16
CA LEU A 38 -3.07 -49.13 -13.16
C LEU A 38 -3.99 -47.93 -13.44
N PRO A 39 -5.30 -48.09 -13.71
CA PRO A 39 -6.18 -46.93 -13.88
C PRO A 39 -6.35 -46.14 -12.59
N VAL A 40 -6.32 -46.77 -11.40
CA VAL A 40 -6.34 -46.04 -10.13
C VAL A 40 -5.05 -45.23 -9.92
N LEU A 41 -3.88 -45.78 -10.25
CA LEU A 41 -2.62 -45.03 -10.25
C LEU A 41 -2.60 -43.93 -11.30
N ILE A 42 -3.22 -44.14 -12.47
CA ILE A 42 -3.38 -43.09 -13.49
C ILE A 42 -4.33 -42.01 -13.00
N ILE A 43 -5.43 -42.36 -12.33
CA ILE A 43 -6.37 -41.39 -11.74
C ILE A 43 -5.71 -40.66 -10.57
N ILE A 44 -4.98 -41.35 -9.69
CA ILE A 44 -4.23 -40.74 -8.59
C ILE A 44 -3.11 -39.87 -9.13
N ALA A 45 -2.38 -40.31 -10.15
CA ALA A 45 -1.38 -39.50 -10.82
C ALA A 45 -2.04 -38.30 -11.51
N PHE A 46 -3.21 -38.46 -12.13
CA PHE A 46 -3.99 -37.38 -12.75
C PHE A 46 -4.59 -36.42 -11.72
N VAL A 47 -4.93 -36.90 -10.52
CA VAL A 47 -5.40 -36.11 -9.37
C VAL A 47 -4.22 -35.40 -8.68
N LEU A 48 -3.05 -36.03 -8.60
CA LEU A 48 -1.81 -35.42 -8.12
C LEU A 48 -1.19 -34.46 -9.15
N LEU A 49 -1.38 -34.70 -10.46
CA LEU A 49 -0.96 -33.84 -11.56
C LEU A 49 -2.03 -32.83 -11.96
N SER A 50 -3.28 -32.89 -11.46
CA SER A 50 -4.26 -31.83 -11.72
C SER A 50 -3.82 -30.61 -10.93
N ARG A 51 -3.13 -29.73 -11.65
CA ARG A 51 -2.40 -28.63 -11.07
C ARG A 51 -3.39 -27.54 -10.67
N ASN A 52 -3.62 -27.40 -9.37
CA ASN A 52 -4.35 -26.30 -8.76
C ASN A 52 -3.52 -25.01 -8.78
N TYR A 53 -3.38 -24.39 -9.94
CA TYR A 53 -2.92 -23.00 -10.04
C TYR A 53 -3.88 -22.18 -10.89
N GLU A 54 -4.04 -20.91 -10.53
CA GLU A 54 -4.79 -19.95 -11.33
C GLU A 54 -3.86 -19.38 -12.40
N THR A 55 -4.39 -19.26 -13.62
CA THR A 55 -3.68 -18.61 -14.72
C THR A 55 -4.41 -17.36 -15.15
N VAL A 56 -3.65 -16.30 -15.39
CA VAL A 56 -4.16 -15.02 -15.91
C VAL A 56 -3.43 -14.73 -17.23
N THR A 57 -4.14 -14.21 -18.22
CA THR A 57 -3.55 -13.75 -19.48
C THR A 57 -3.06 -12.31 -19.35
N PRO A 58 -1.90 -11.93 -19.91
CA PRO A 58 -1.48 -10.55 -19.97
C PRO A 58 -2.55 -9.68 -20.64
N ARG A 59 -2.68 -8.44 -20.17
CA ARG A 59 -3.60 -7.46 -20.76
C ARG A 59 -2.86 -6.19 -21.11
N LYS A 60 -3.37 -5.47 -22.11
CA LYS A 60 -2.98 -4.09 -22.39
C LYS A 60 -3.90 -3.17 -21.61
N GLY A 61 -3.33 -2.14 -21.00
CA GLY A 61 -4.10 -1.14 -20.31
C GLY A 61 -3.23 -0.10 -19.64
N PRO A 62 -3.87 0.89 -19.01
CA PRO A 62 -3.16 1.93 -18.31
C PRO A 62 -2.59 1.41 -17.00
N ILE A 63 -1.43 1.94 -16.61
CA ILE A 63 -0.88 1.82 -15.25
C ILE A 63 -0.51 3.20 -14.73
N VAL A 64 -0.83 3.42 -13.46
CA VAL A 64 -0.51 4.65 -12.75
C VAL A 64 0.46 4.30 -11.65
N GLU A 65 1.66 4.86 -11.73
CA GLU A 65 2.62 4.80 -10.64
C GLU A 65 2.27 5.89 -9.63
N ALA A 66 2.16 5.51 -8.36
CA ALA A 66 1.82 6.42 -7.28
C ALA A 66 2.86 6.37 -6.16
N VAL A 67 3.10 7.54 -5.56
CA VAL A 67 3.80 7.68 -4.28
C VAL A 67 2.74 7.77 -3.19
N TYR A 68 2.86 6.91 -2.19
CA TYR A 68 1.94 6.86 -1.04
C TYR A 68 2.57 7.55 0.17
N GLY A 69 1.76 8.27 0.93
CA GLY A 69 2.17 8.88 2.19
C GLY A 69 0.99 9.18 3.10
N LEU A 70 1.27 9.33 4.39
CA LEU A 70 0.32 9.84 5.36
C LEU A 70 0.41 11.36 5.37
N GLY A 71 -0.74 12.02 5.25
CA GLY A 71 -0.87 13.46 5.33
C GLY A 71 -1.70 13.91 6.51
N THR A 72 -1.51 15.16 6.93
CA THR A 72 -2.32 15.82 7.96
C THR A 72 -3.10 16.98 7.34
N VAL A 73 -4.37 17.12 7.70
CA VAL A 73 -5.18 18.27 7.29
C VAL A 73 -4.72 19.50 8.05
N THR A 74 -4.10 20.43 7.34
CA THR A 74 -3.51 21.64 7.90
C THR A 74 -4.34 22.87 7.49
N PRO A 75 -4.79 23.70 8.43
CA PRO A 75 -5.51 24.94 8.11
C PRO A 75 -4.55 25.95 7.48
N ARG A 76 -5.00 26.67 6.45
CA ARG A 76 -4.16 27.70 5.80
C ARG A 76 -3.89 28.88 6.73
N ARG A 77 -4.81 29.19 7.64
CA ARG A 77 -4.66 30.29 8.60
C ARG A 77 -4.90 29.80 10.02
N THR A 78 -3.92 30.08 10.88
CA THR A 78 -4.02 29.92 12.33
C THR A 78 -3.71 31.26 12.98
N PHE A 79 -4.55 31.67 13.93
CA PHE A 79 -4.34 32.86 14.73
C PHE A 79 -4.37 32.50 16.21
N THR A 80 -3.29 32.85 16.92
CA THR A 80 -3.19 32.65 18.36
C THR A 80 -3.11 34.00 19.05
N VAL A 81 -4.08 34.28 19.90
CA VAL A 81 -4.08 35.44 20.78
C VAL A 81 -2.99 35.26 21.83
N LYS A 82 -2.07 36.23 21.88
CA LYS A 82 -1.03 36.35 22.90
C LYS A 82 -1.02 37.79 23.39
N THR A 83 -0.71 37.98 24.67
CA THR A 83 -0.48 39.32 25.23
C THR A 83 1.01 39.63 25.30
N GLY A 84 1.40 40.89 25.09
CA GLY A 84 2.76 41.39 25.29
C GLY A 84 3.02 41.94 26.69
N VAL A 85 1.95 42.13 27.48
CA VAL A 85 2.01 42.63 28.87
C VAL A 85 1.22 41.70 29.78
N SER A 86 1.56 41.70 31.06
CA SER A 86 0.74 40.99 32.05
C SER A 86 -0.62 41.67 32.16
N GLY A 87 -1.69 40.90 32.17
CA GLY A 87 -3.04 41.45 32.24
C GLY A 87 -4.06 40.41 32.71
N ARG A 88 -5.15 40.90 33.29
CA ARG A 88 -6.27 40.06 33.72
C ARG A 88 -7.24 39.82 32.57
N ILE A 89 -7.72 38.59 32.41
CA ILE A 89 -8.86 38.30 31.54
C ILE A 89 -10.12 38.87 32.18
N GLU A 90 -10.75 39.87 31.55
CA GLU A 90 -12.02 40.43 32.03
C GLU A 90 -13.21 39.65 31.51
N LYS A 91 -13.16 39.27 30.23
CA LYS A 91 -14.30 38.62 29.56
C LYS A 91 -13.86 37.77 28.38
N ILE A 92 -14.47 36.59 28.27
CA ILE A 92 -14.30 35.66 27.15
C ILE A 92 -15.59 35.68 26.32
N TYR A 93 -15.45 35.99 25.03
CA TYR A 93 -16.60 36.10 24.11
C TYR A 93 -16.78 34.86 23.24
N ALA A 94 -15.71 34.11 22.99
CA ALA A 94 -15.72 32.90 22.16
C ALA A 94 -15.00 31.75 22.86
N ARG A 95 -15.55 30.54 22.75
CA ARG A 95 -15.07 29.32 23.38
C ARG A 95 -14.72 28.25 22.34
N PRO A 96 -13.93 27.23 22.70
CA PRO A 96 -13.63 26.13 21.79
C PRO A 96 -14.90 25.50 21.21
N GLY A 97 -14.96 25.37 19.88
CA GLY A 97 -16.13 24.91 19.14
C GLY A 97 -16.98 26.03 18.54
N ASP A 98 -16.85 27.28 19.01
CA ASP A 98 -17.60 28.41 18.47
C ASP A 98 -17.03 28.82 17.10
N GLN A 99 -17.94 29.03 16.14
CA GLN A 99 -17.63 29.71 14.88
C GLN A 99 -17.72 31.22 15.10
N VAL A 100 -16.73 31.94 14.59
CA VAL A 100 -16.63 33.40 14.70
C VAL A 100 -16.38 34.01 13.33
N SER A 101 -16.99 35.15 13.06
CA SER A 101 -16.76 35.95 11.86
C SER A 101 -15.57 36.88 12.04
N SER A 102 -15.05 37.41 10.93
CA SER A 102 -14.03 38.46 10.98
C SER A 102 -14.51 39.65 11.82
N ASN A 103 -13.62 40.17 12.66
CA ASN A 103 -13.80 41.29 13.60
C ASN A 103 -14.67 41.01 14.84
N ASP A 104 -15.18 39.78 15.02
CA ASP A 104 -15.90 39.41 16.23
C ASP A 104 -14.99 39.51 17.47
N PRO A 105 -15.51 39.97 18.62
CA PRO A 105 -14.73 39.99 19.85
C PRO A 105 -14.41 38.56 20.28
N LEU A 106 -13.15 38.29 20.64
CA LEU A 106 -12.70 36.98 21.11
C LEU A 106 -12.50 36.99 22.62
N ILE A 107 -11.65 37.91 23.10
CA ILE A 107 -11.33 38.04 24.52
C ILE A 107 -10.98 39.48 24.85
N ARG A 108 -11.40 39.94 26.03
CA ARG A 108 -11.01 41.24 26.60
C ARG A 108 -10.11 41.01 27.81
N THR A 109 -8.97 41.67 27.79
CA THR A 109 -8.13 41.89 28.96
C THR A 109 -8.41 43.28 29.54
N ASP A 110 -7.85 43.56 30.72
CA ASP A 110 -7.84 44.89 31.35
C ASP A 110 -7.39 46.06 30.45
N SER A 111 -6.63 45.75 29.40
CA SER A 111 -5.93 46.72 28.56
C SER A 111 -6.27 46.61 27.07
N LEU A 112 -6.78 45.46 26.60
CA LEU A 112 -6.99 45.22 25.18
C LEU A 112 -8.24 44.38 24.91
N LEU A 113 -8.90 44.64 23.77
CA LEU A 113 -9.90 43.74 23.19
C LEU A 113 -9.29 43.07 21.95
N PHE A 114 -9.11 41.76 22.00
CA PHE A 114 -8.70 40.97 20.85
C PHE A 114 -9.92 40.57 20.03
N ARG A 115 -9.80 40.68 18.71
CA ARG A 115 -10.85 40.36 17.74
C ARG A 115 -10.36 39.32 16.74
N ALA A 116 -11.30 38.58 16.16
CA ALA A 116 -11.02 37.60 15.13
C ALA A 116 -10.48 38.29 13.86
N PRO A 117 -9.29 37.94 13.36
CA PRO A 117 -8.76 38.52 12.13
C PRO A 117 -9.39 37.92 10.86
N PHE A 118 -10.10 36.80 10.98
CA PHE A 118 -10.76 36.09 9.89
C PHE A 118 -11.90 35.23 10.42
N GLU A 119 -12.74 34.73 9.52
CA GLU A 119 -13.77 33.75 9.85
C GLU A 119 -13.16 32.38 10.11
N GLY A 120 -13.55 31.73 11.19
CA GLY A 120 -13.04 30.42 11.55
C GLY A 120 -13.63 29.87 12.83
N ILE A 121 -13.02 28.82 13.35
CA ILE A 121 -13.43 28.16 14.59
C ILE A 121 -12.39 28.41 15.68
N VAL A 122 -12.85 28.62 16.91
CA VAL A 122 -11.97 28.61 18.08
C VAL A 122 -11.66 27.16 18.44
N THR A 123 -10.39 26.79 18.51
CA THR A 123 -9.97 25.40 18.77
C THR A 123 -9.35 25.21 20.14
N ASN A 124 -8.88 26.28 20.77
CA ASN A 124 -8.26 26.19 22.09
C ASN A 124 -8.45 27.47 22.89
N LEU A 125 -8.62 27.34 24.19
CA LEU A 125 -8.71 28.40 25.18
C LEU A 125 -8.04 27.89 26.46
N LEU A 126 -7.00 28.60 26.92
CA LEU A 126 -6.12 28.12 27.99
C LEU A 126 -6.28 28.86 29.33
N PHE A 127 -7.17 29.86 29.37
CA PHE A 127 -7.40 30.69 30.54
C PHE A 127 -8.89 30.92 30.75
N GLU A 128 -9.27 31.13 32.00
CA GLU A 128 -10.61 31.49 32.44
C GLU A 128 -10.73 32.99 32.75
N GLU A 129 -11.96 33.47 32.88
CA GLU A 129 -12.21 34.85 33.33
C GLU A 129 -11.64 35.08 34.74
N SER A 130 -11.15 36.30 34.98
CA SER A 130 -10.44 36.73 36.19
C SER A 130 -9.04 36.16 36.39
N GLU A 131 -8.55 35.27 35.53
CA GLU A 131 -7.16 34.80 35.57
C GLU A 131 -6.18 35.86 35.04
N ILE A 132 -4.91 35.74 35.45
CA ILE A 132 -3.82 36.61 35.02
C ILE A 132 -3.02 35.89 33.95
N VAL A 133 -2.87 36.54 32.80
CA VAL A 133 -2.04 36.05 31.69
C VAL A 133 -0.70 36.76 31.70
N MET A 134 0.37 35.98 31.57
CA MET A 134 1.74 36.49 31.43
C MET A 134 2.08 36.78 29.96
N PRO A 135 3.00 37.72 29.68
CA PRO A 135 3.48 37.99 28.33
C PRO A 135 3.95 36.74 27.59
N GLY A 136 3.56 36.61 26.32
CA GLY A 136 3.96 35.50 25.44
C GLY A 136 3.13 34.23 25.58
N SER A 137 2.34 34.07 26.64
CA SER A 137 1.46 32.92 26.83
C SER A 137 0.33 32.91 25.79
N PRO A 138 0.07 31.77 25.12
CA PRO A 138 -1.08 31.62 24.23
C PRO A 138 -2.36 31.59 25.05
N ILE A 139 -3.34 32.43 24.69
CA ILE A 139 -4.61 32.53 25.41
C ILE A 139 -5.69 31.73 24.69
N LEU A 140 -5.90 32.05 23.40
CA LEU A 140 -6.94 31.49 22.55
C LEU A 140 -6.34 31.24 21.17
N THR A 141 -6.67 30.12 20.56
CA THR A 141 -6.29 29.80 19.17
C THR A 141 -7.54 29.60 18.33
N MET A 142 -7.55 30.19 17.13
CA MET A 142 -8.54 29.94 16.11
C MET A 142 -7.90 29.53 14.78
N LYS A 143 -8.63 28.73 14.01
CA LYS A 143 -8.20 28.14 12.73
C LYS A 143 -9.28 28.34 11.67
N THR A 144 -8.91 28.42 10.39
CA THR A 144 -9.87 28.36 9.28
C THR A 144 -10.49 26.96 9.18
N MET A 145 -11.79 26.88 8.87
CA MET A 145 -12.52 25.62 8.72
C MET A 145 -12.46 25.08 7.29
N GLU A 146 -12.75 25.89 6.27
CA GLU A 146 -12.87 25.44 4.88
C GLU A 146 -11.57 25.61 4.08
N ASP A 147 -10.72 26.55 4.47
CA ASP A 147 -9.43 26.81 3.82
C ASP A 147 -8.32 25.98 4.47
N HIS A 148 -8.17 24.75 4.01
CA HIS A 148 -7.18 23.78 4.45
C HIS A 148 -6.57 23.00 3.28
N HIS A 149 -5.42 22.38 3.53
CA HIS A 149 -4.72 21.49 2.60
C HIS A 149 -4.25 20.25 3.36
N VAL A 150 -3.90 19.19 2.64
CA VAL A 150 -3.27 18.02 3.24
C VAL A 150 -1.75 18.15 3.08
N GLU A 151 -1.04 18.19 4.20
CA GLU A 151 0.42 18.27 4.26
C GLU A 151 1.00 16.87 4.47
N LEU A 152 1.91 16.44 3.58
CA LEU A 152 2.63 15.18 3.69
C LEU A 152 4.11 15.45 3.88
N ILE A 153 4.77 14.62 4.70
CA ILE A 153 6.22 14.57 4.81
C ILE A 153 6.70 13.29 4.13
N LEU A 154 7.57 13.43 3.13
CA LEU A 154 8.08 12.33 2.31
C LEU A 154 9.60 12.21 2.38
N ASP A 155 10.12 11.08 1.91
CA ASP A 155 11.55 10.86 1.75
C ASP A 155 12.10 11.60 0.51
N GLN A 156 13.43 11.74 0.46
CA GLN A 156 14.12 12.46 -0.60
C GLN A 156 13.94 11.82 -1.98
N GLU A 157 13.89 10.49 -2.10
CA GLU A 157 13.77 9.84 -3.41
C GLU A 157 12.37 10.03 -3.98
N SER A 158 11.35 9.94 -3.13
CA SER A 158 9.95 10.13 -3.50
C SER A 158 9.65 11.56 -3.96
N VAL A 159 10.09 12.57 -3.21
CA VAL A 159 9.80 13.98 -3.54
C VAL A 159 10.43 14.41 -4.87
N LEU A 160 11.53 13.78 -5.30
CA LEU A 160 12.19 14.08 -6.58
C LEU A 160 11.29 13.79 -7.80
N ARG A 161 10.31 12.88 -7.66
CA ARG A 161 9.34 12.53 -8.70
C ARG A 161 8.05 13.37 -8.64
N ILE A 162 7.86 14.15 -7.58
CA ILE A 162 6.63 14.91 -7.34
C ILE A 162 6.80 16.36 -7.81
N ARG A 163 5.79 16.88 -8.50
CA ARG A 163 5.73 18.27 -8.98
C ARG A 163 4.34 18.86 -8.71
N PRO A 164 4.23 20.20 -8.57
CA PRO A 164 2.94 20.86 -8.56
C PRO A 164 2.11 20.50 -9.80
N GLY A 165 0.79 20.34 -9.63
CA GLY A 165 -0.16 19.97 -10.68
C GLY A 165 -0.37 18.46 -10.84
N LEU A 166 0.39 17.60 -10.15
CA LEU A 166 0.13 16.16 -10.15
C LEU A 166 -1.18 15.85 -9.44
N LYS A 167 -1.90 14.85 -9.96
CA LYS A 167 -3.14 14.35 -9.36
C LYS A 167 -2.83 13.55 -8.10
N ALA A 168 -3.66 13.72 -7.09
CA ALA A 168 -3.63 12.95 -5.87
C ALA A 168 -5.01 12.39 -5.55
N GLU A 169 -5.04 11.29 -4.81
CA GLU A 169 -6.24 10.74 -4.21
C GLU A 169 -6.06 10.75 -2.69
N LEU A 170 -7.02 11.34 -1.98
CA LEU A 170 -7.06 11.42 -0.52
C LEU A 170 -8.09 10.40 -0.01
N SER A 171 -7.79 9.75 1.10
CA SER A 171 -8.71 8.84 1.78
C SER A 171 -8.61 9.03 3.28
N PHE A 172 -9.75 9.05 3.96
CA PHE A 172 -9.81 9.17 5.42
C PHE A 172 -10.41 7.89 5.96
N GLU A 173 -9.69 7.15 6.80
CA GLU A 173 -10.14 5.85 7.34
C GLU A 173 -11.53 5.91 7.99
N THR A 174 -11.88 7.08 8.56
CA THR A 174 -13.12 7.33 9.28
C THR A 174 -14.31 7.66 8.37
N LEU A 175 -14.09 7.96 7.10
CA LEU A 175 -15.13 8.35 6.14
C LEU A 175 -15.40 7.21 5.17
N ARG A 176 -16.69 6.97 4.86
CA ARG A 176 -17.12 5.97 3.87
C ARG A 176 -16.87 6.39 2.41
N ALA A 177 -16.26 7.56 2.17
CA ALA A 177 -15.96 8.05 0.84
C ALA A 177 -14.79 7.25 0.24
N GLU A 178 -14.95 6.75 -0.99
CA GLU A 178 -14.00 5.78 -1.55
C GLU A 178 -12.65 6.39 -1.96
N ARG A 179 -12.62 7.66 -2.37
CA ARG A 179 -11.44 8.55 -2.55
C ARG A 179 -11.92 9.98 -2.83
N ILE A 180 -11.21 10.97 -2.31
CA ILE A 180 -11.42 12.40 -2.61
C ILE A 180 -10.32 12.84 -3.58
N PRO A 181 -10.66 13.42 -4.75
CA PRO A 181 -9.66 13.91 -5.67
C PRO A 181 -8.93 15.12 -5.10
N GLY A 182 -7.63 15.22 -5.38
CA GLY A 182 -6.80 16.36 -5.00
C GLY A 182 -5.70 16.62 -6.03
N VAL A 183 -5.00 17.73 -5.85
CA VAL A 183 -3.89 18.16 -6.70
C VAL A 183 -2.74 18.65 -5.83
N VAL A 184 -1.52 18.24 -6.18
CA VAL A 184 -0.32 18.77 -5.52
C VAL A 184 -0.21 20.27 -5.80
N SER A 185 -0.34 21.10 -4.78
CA SER A 185 -0.24 22.54 -4.90
C SER A 185 1.20 23.03 -4.69
N ARG A 186 1.92 22.44 -3.74
CA ARG A 186 3.30 22.83 -3.39
C ARG A 186 4.18 21.64 -3.05
N VAL A 187 5.47 21.83 -3.32
CA VAL A 187 6.54 20.90 -2.97
C VAL A 187 7.74 21.73 -2.53
N TYR A 188 8.20 21.55 -1.30
CA TYR A 188 9.35 22.30 -0.76
C TYR A 188 10.03 21.50 0.36
N SER A 189 11.17 22.00 0.84
CA SER A 189 11.87 21.42 1.99
C SER A 189 11.95 22.43 3.13
N SER A 190 11.77 21.98 4.37
CA SER A 190 11.91 22.80 5.57
C SER A 190 12.50 21.96 6.69
N GLY A 191 13.52 22.46 7.40
CA GLY A 191 14.08 21.76 8.57
C GLY A 191 14.67 20.36 8.31
N GLY A 192 14.96 20.00 7.04
CA GLY A 192 15.39 18.66 6.66
C GLY A 192 14.26 17.71 6.27
N GLU A 193 13.02 18.17 6.34
CA GLU A 193 11.83 17.46 5.88
C GLU A 193 11.46 17.89 4.45
N PHE A 194 10.88 16.97 3.69
CA PHE A 194 10.38 17.24 2.34
C PHE A 194 8.86 17.25 2.37
N ILE A 195 8.30 18.44 2.24
CA ILE A 195 6.89 18.71 2.44
C ILE A 195 6.19 18.80 1.08
N VAL A 196 5.05 18.12 0.98
CA VAL A 196 4.14 18.19 -0.16
C VAL A 196 2.77 18.62 0.35
N GLU A 197 2.25 19.70 -0.22
CA GLU A 197 0.88 20.15 0.05
C GLU A 197 -0.04 19.66 -1.08
N VAL A 198 -1.17 19.08 -0.71
CA VAL A 198 -2.24 18.65 -1.62
C VAL A 198 -3.52 19.41 -1.29
N GLU A 199 -4.10 20.05 -2.31
CA GLU A 199 -5.37 20.76 -2.21
C GLU A 199 -6.50 19.92 -2.84
N SER A 200 -7.71 20.08 -2.33
CA SER A 200 -8.91 19.43 -2.87
C SER A 200 -10.08 20.41 -2.78
N ASP A 201 -10.77 20.62 -3.91
CA ASP A 201 -12.00 21.42 -3.99
C ASP A 201 -13.24 20.61 -3.53
N GLU A 202 -13.08 19.30 -3.32
CA GLU A 202 -14.14 18.34 -2.99
C GLU A 202 -14.00 17.80 -1.55
N MET A 203 -13.28 18.52 -0.69
CA MET A 203 -13.10 18.08 0.70
C MET A 203 -14.44 18.11 1.47
N PRO A 204 -14.88 16.99 2.08
CA PRO A 204 -16.09 16.96 2.88
C PRO A 204 -16.00 17.87 4.11
N ALA A 205 -17.11 18.53 4.46
CA ALA A 205 -17.17 19.44 5.62
C ALA A 205 -16.95 18.73 6.97
N GLU A 206 -17.11 17.41 7.01
CA GLU A 206 -16.82 16.57 8.18
C GLU A 206 -15.31 16.39 8.43
N VAL A 207 -14.46 16.70 7.44
CA VAL A 207 -13.01 16.69 7.60
C VAL A 207 -12.59 17.90 8.40
N LEU A 208 -12.10 17.66 9.61
CA LEU A 208 -11.61 18.69 10.51
C LEU A 208 -10.09 18.87 10.38
N PRO A 209 -9.58 20.07 10.72
CA PRO A 209 -8.14 20.28 10.90
C PRO A 209 -7.53 19.25 11.86
N ASP A 210 -6.25 18.97 11.63
CA ASP A 210 -5.43 18.01 12.38
C ASP A 210 -5.81 16.52 12.16
N MET A 211 -6.81 16.20 11.33
CA MET A 211 -7.10 14.82 10.90
C MET A 211 -6.00 14.26 9.99
N THR A 212 -5.81 12.94 10.02
CA THR A 212 -4.88 12.22 9.13
C THR A 212 -5.61 11.68 7.90
N ALA A 213 -4.94 11.71 6.75
CA ALA A 213 -5.40 11.17 5.49
C ALA A 213 -4.34 10.25 4.87
N ASP A 214 -4.76 9.14 4.26
CA ASP A 214 -3.95 8.41 3.29
C ASP A 214 -3.94 9.19 1.97
N VAL A 215 -2.77 9.37 1.40
CA VAL A 215 -2.60 10.12 0.15
C VAL A 215 -1.83 9.29 -0.88
N ALA A 216 -2.38 9.19 -2.08
CA ALA A 216 -1.74 8.58 -3.23
C ALA A 216 -1.50 9.62 -4.32
N ILE A 217 -0.26 10.01 -4.56
CA ILE A 217 0.13 11.00 -5.58
C ILE A 217 0.56 10.29 -6.86
N GLN A 218 -0.12 10.55 -7.97
CA GLN A 218 0.15 9.93 -9.27
C GLN A 218 1.38 10.61 -9.91
N VAL A 219 2.51 9.90 -9.95
CA VAL A 219 3.79 10.43 -10.46
C VAL A 219 4.10 10.05 -11.91
N ALA A 220 3.50 8.96 -12.40
CA ALA A 220 3.59 8.58 -13.80
C ALA A 220 2.32 7.86 -14.25
N ARG A 221 1.94 8.05 -15.51
CA ARG A 221 0.83 7.34 -16.15
C ARG A 221 1.27 6.86 -17.52
N ARG A 222 1.03 5.58 -17.81
CA ARG A 222 1.28 4.96 -19.12
C ARG A 222 0.00 4.30 -19.58
N GLU A 223 -0.45 4.55 -20.81
CA GLU A 223 -1.80 4.16 -21.27
C GLU A 223 -1.87 2.77 -21.92
N ASP A 224 -0.83 2.35 -22.63
CA ASP A 224 -0.84 1.11 -23.41
C ASP A 224 0.41 0.26 -23.13
N VAL A 225 0.42 -0.36 -21.94
CA VAL A 225 1.52 -1.23 -21.52
C VAL A 225 1.05 -2.67 -21.27
N MET A 226 1.97 -3.63 -21.40
CA MET A 226 1.67 -5.03 -21.09
C MET A 226 1.67 -5.24 -19.57
N LEU A 227 0.51 -5.61 -19.04
CA LEU A 227 0.28 -5.81 -17.62
C LEU A 227 0.11 -7.28 -17.28
N ILE A 228 0.77 -7.68 -16.20
CA ILE A 228 0.54 -8.96 -15.52
C ILE A 228 0.28 -8.72 -14.04
N PRO A 229 -0.37 -9.66 -13.32
CA PRO A 229 -0.55 -9.53 -11.89
C PRO A 229 0.80 -9.45 -11.17
N GLN A 230 1.00 -8.47 -10.30
CA GLN A 230 2.26 -8.26 -9.57
C GLN A 230 2.69 -9.53 -8.81
N ARG A 231 1.71 -10.27 -8.27
CA ARG A 231 1.91 -11.55 -7.56
C ARG A 231 2.55 -12.65 -8.41
N ALA A 232 2.49 -12.55 -9.73
CA ALA A 232 3.09 -13.52 -10.64
C ALA A 232 4.62 -13.35 -10.76
N VAL A 233 5.16 -12.19 -10.40
CA VAL A 233 6.60 -11.91 -10.46
C VAL A 233 7.26 -12.40 -9.18
N GLN A 234 8.17 -13.37 -9.30
CA GLN A 234 8.93 -13.94 -8.20
C GLN A 234 10.42 -13.84 -8.50
N ARG A 235 11.16 -13.05 -7.70
CA ARG A 235 12.61 -12.85 -7.87
C ARG A 235 13.00 -12.45 -9.30
N GLY A 236 12.23 -11.53 -9.91
CA GLY A 236 12.43 -11.07 -11.29
C GLY A 236 12.08 -12.09 -12.39
N GLN A 237 11.38 -13.17 -12.05
CA GLN A 237 10.95 -14.19 -13.00
C GLN A 237 9.45 -14.40 -12.94
N VAL A 238 8.87 -14.78 -14.07
CA VAL A 238 7.45 -15.09 -14.22
C VAL A 238 7.29 -16.53 -14.69
N GLN A 239 6.32 -17.23 -14.14
CA GLN A 239 5.98 -18.58 -14.57
C GLN A 239 4.88 -18.55 -15.61
N VAL A 240 5.15 -19.18 -16.75
CA VAL A 240 4.30 -19.10 -17.93
C VAL A 240 3.98 -20.48 -18.44
N VAL A 241 2.73 -20.74 -18.81
CA VAL A 241 2.30 -21.94 -19.51
C VAL A 241 2.11 -21.59 -20.99
N ARG A 242 3.06 -22.01 -21.83
CA ARG A 242 3.02 -21.83 -23.28
C ARG A 242 2.96 -23.20 -23.94
N SER A 243 1.95 -23.42 -24.78
CA SER A 243 1.72 -24.71 -25.47
C SER A 243 1.69 -25.91 -24.50
N GLY A 244 1.09 -25.73 -23.31
CA GLY A 244 0.99 -26.77 -22.27
C GLY A 244 2.25 -26.98 -21.41
N LEU A 245 3.38 -26.34 -21.75
CA LEU A 245 4.64 -26.44 -21.02
C LEU A 245 4.83 -25.25 -20.07
N ARG A 246 5.14 -25.54 -18.81
CA ARG A 246 5.47 -24.52 -17.79
C ARG A 246 6.95 -24.14 -17.91
N LYS A 247 7.22 -22.85 -18.12
CA LYS A 247 8.56 -22.27 -18.18
C LYS A 247 8.68 -21.12 -17.18
N ARG A 248 9.89 -20.88 -16.67
CA ARG A 248 10.23 -19.65 -15.96
C ARG A 248 10.93 -18.73 -16.93
N ILE A 249 10.43 -17.51 -17.07
CA ILE A 249 10.97 -16.50 -17.98
C ILE A 249 11.44 -15.33 -17.10
N PRO A 250 12.72 -14.93 -17.17
CA PRO A 250 13.15 -13.67 -16.55
C PRO A 250 12.51 -12.50 -17.29
N VAL A 251 12.03 -11.50 -16.54
CA VAL A 251 11.32 -10.35 -17.11
C VAL A 251 11.92 -9.07 -16.57
N LYS A 252 11.94 -8.02 -17.40
CA LYS A 252 12.22 -6.66 -16.97
C LYS A 252 10.91 -5.94 -16.67
N ILE A 253 10.77 -5.48 -15.43
CA ILE A 253 9.57 -4.77 -14.97
C ILE A 253 9.72 -3.25 -15.08
N GLY A 254 8.62 -2.58 -15.36
CA GLY A 254 8.49 -1.12 -15.42
C GLY A 254 7.68 -0.58 -14.24
N ALA A 255 6.71 0.26 -14.54
CA ALA A 255 5.77 0.79 -13.55
C ALA A 255 5.01 -0.34 -12.86
N ALA A 256 4.69 -0.15 -11.58
CA ALA A 256 3.92 -1.09 -10.79
C ALA A 256 2.90 -0.33 -9.93
N ASP A 257 1.71 -0.91 -9.82
CA ASP A 257 0.71 -0.51 -8.82
C ASP A 257 0.50 -1.66 -7.82
N ALA A 258 -0.55 -1.60 -6.99
CA ALA A 258 -0.82 -2.59 -5.95
C ALA A 258 -1.27 -3.97 -6.48
N GLU A 259 -1.72 -4.07 -7.73
CA GLU A 259 -2.26 -5.30 -8.31
C GLU A 259 -1.50 -5.74 -9.58
N TRP A 260 -1.04 -4.80 -10.39
CA TRP A 260 -0.47 -5.01 -11.71
C TRP A 260 0.95 -4.46 -11.82
N VAL A 261 1.73 -5.08 -12.70
CA VAL A 261 3.08 -4.63 -13.05
C VAL A 261 3.24 -4.63 -14.56
N GLU A 262 3.89 -3.58 -15.05
CA GLU A 262 4.30 -3.43 -16.45
C GLU A 262 5.49 -4.33 -16.77
N ILE A 263 5.43 -4.98 -17.93
CA ILE A 263 6.56 -5.65 -18.55
C ILE A 263 7.08 -4.76 -19.68
N VAL A 264 8.33 -4.31 -19.54
CA VAL A 264 8.98 -3.35 -20.47
C VAL A 264 9.78 -4.03 -21.59
N ASP A 265 9.84 -5.35 -21.60
CA ASP A 265 10.54 -6.13 -22.63
C ASP A 265 9.60 -7.10 -23.36
N ASP A 266 10.10 -7.70 -24.44
CA ASP A 266 9.36 -8.67 -25.26
C ASP A 266 9.44 -10.12 -24.71
N SER A 267 9.70 -10.28 -23.41
CA SER A 267 9.86 -11.61 -22.80
C SER A 267 8.57 -12.43 -22.78
N LEU A 268 7.43 -11.73 -22.69
CA LEU A 268 6.09 -12.31 -22.61
C LEU A 268 5.28 -12.00 -23.88
N LYS A 269 4.31 -12.85 -24.16
CA LYS A 269 3.36 -12.72 -25.28
C LYS A 269 1.94 -12.62 -24.75
N MET A 270 1.05 -11.97 -25.50
CA MET A 270 -0.35 -11.79 -25.08
C MET A 270 -1.14 -13.10 -24.97
N ASP A 271 -0.73 -14.17 -25.66
CA ASP A 271 -1.32 -15.51 -25.59
C ASP A 271 -0.76 -16.37 -24.44
N ASP A 272 0.22 -15.84 -23.69
CA ASP A 272 0.79 -16.54 -22.55
C ASP A 272 -0.21 -16.70 -21.41
N ARG A 273 -0.14 -17.83 -20.72
CA ARG A 273 -0.87 -18.05 -19.47
C ARG A 273 0.05 -17.89 -18.29
N ILE A 274 -0.08 -16.78 -17.58
CA ILE A 274 0.75 -16.44 -16.42
C ILE A 274 0.25 -17.18 -15.19
N VAL A 275 1.10 -17.95 -14.55
CA VAL A 275 0.76 -18.69 -13.33
C VAL A 275 0.79 -17.75 -12.13
N VAL A 276 -0.34 -17.60 -11.45
CA VAL A 276 -0.46 -16.76 -10.25
C VAL A 276 -0.49 -17.66 -9.01
N PRO A 277 0.37 -17.42 -8.01
CA PRO A 277 0.30 -18.13 -6.73
C PRO A 277 -1.02 -17.82 -6.02
N ARG A 278 -1.66 -18.83 -5.42
CA ARG A 278 -2.78 -18.61 -4.50
C ARG A 278 -2.30 -17.95 -3.20
N ARG A 279 -3.18 -17.15 -2.60
CA ARG A 279 -3.02 -16.55 -1.27
C ARG A 279 -2.85 -17.63 -0.21
#